data_AF-A0A2E0XUE3-F1
#
_entry.id   AF-A0A2E0XUE3-F1
#
_cell.length_a   1.000
_cell.length_b   1.000
_cell.length_c   1.000
_cell.angle_alpha   90.00
_cell.angle_beta   90.00
_cell.angle_gamma   90.00
#
_symmetry.space_group_name_H-M   'P 1'
#
loop_
_entity.id
_entity.type
_entity.pdbx_description
1 polymer ?
#
loop_
_entity_poly.entity_id
_entity_poly.type
_entity_poly.pdbx_seq_one_letter_code
_entity_poly.pdbx_strand_id
1 'polypeptide(L)'
;MVMEQIIYDLNNFSNIYLIAVSIMVQYIVYPSFKNYNEKKFKNFHSGYTKKMFLIVGPIMAIELLCCIYLSYNGISKILLSSSILLIIWFITFFMIVPIHNKLNIKFELFEHKRLIQLNALRTLAWIFKFLIFI
;
A
#
# COMPACT_ATOMS: atom_id res chain seq x y z
N MET A 1 17.62 19.40 13.36
CA MET A 1 16.33 19.96 13.82
C MET A 1 15.37 20.32 12.69
N VAL A 2 15.57 21.39 11.91
CA VAL A 2 14.56 21.80 10.87
C VAL A 2 14.42 20.76 9.74
N MET A 3 15.54 20.25 9.22
CA MET A 3 15.52 19.23 8.16
C MET A 3 14.85 17.92 8.61
N GLU A 4 15.15 17.45 9.82
CA GLU A 4 14.55 16.22 10.37
C GLU A 4 13.04 16.35 10.54
N GLN A 5 12.57 17.53 10.97
CA GLN A 5 11.14 17.81 11.07
C GLN A 5 10.45 17.74 9.71
N ILE A 6 11.04 18.33 8.66
CA ILE A 6 10.49 18.26 7.30
C ILE A 6 10.38 16.81 6.81
N ILE A 7 11.42 16.00 7.04
CA ILE A 7 11.42 14.58 6.64
C ILE A 7 10.40 13.77 7.44
N TYR A 8 10.24 14.09 8.72
CA TYR A 8 9.22 13.50 9.58
C TYR A 8 7.81 13.79 9.07
N ASP A 9 7.51 15.05 8.78
CA ASP A 9 6.21 15.48 8.27
C ASP A 9 5.92 14.86 6.89
N LEU A 10 6.95 14.74 6.04
CA LEU A 10 6.84 14.05 4.75
C LEU A 10 6.55 12.55 4.90
N ASN A 11 7.16 11.87 5.89
CA ASN A 11 6.85 10.48 6.20
C ASN A 11 5.38 10.32 6.59
N ASN A 12 4.90 11.16 7.50
CA ASN A 12 3.51 11.14 7.98
C ASN A 12 2.52 11.46 6.87
N PHE A 13 2.80 12.46 6.04
CA PHE A 13 1.97 12.79 4.89
C PHE A 13 1.86 11.61 3.91
N SER A 14 3.00 10.99 3.57
CA SER A 14 3.04 9.82 2.70
C SER A 14 2.23 8.67 3.28
N ASN A 15 2.30 8.48 4.60
CA ASN A 15 1.56 7.45 5.31
C ASN A 15 0.04 7.66 5.24
N ILE A 16 -0.44 8.86 5.59
CA ILE A 16 -1.86 9.22 5.51
C ILE A 16 -2.38 9.09 4.08
N TYR A 17 -1.61 9.54 3.09
CA TYR A 17 -1.97 9.42 1.67
C TYR A 17 -2.20 7.95 1.28
N LEU A 18 -1.27 7.06 1.68
CA LEU A 18 -1.36 5.63 1.36
C LEU A 18 -2.51 4.94 2.09
N ILE A 19 -2.84 5.37 3.32
CA ILE A 19 -4.05 4.92 4.04
C ILE A 19 -5.30 5.32 3.24
N ALA A 20 -5.43 6.59 2.88
CA ALA A 20 -6.60 7.12 2.18
C ALA A 20 -6.84 6.39 0.85
N VAL A 21 -5.78 6.22 0.05
CA VAL A 21 -5.85 5.47 -1.21
C VAL A 21 -6.20 4.01 -0.98
N SER A 22 -5.63 3.36 0.05
CA SER A 22 -5.90 1.95 0.35
C SER A 22 -7.35 1.71 0.78
N ILE A 23 -7.96 2.64 1.54
CA ILE A 23 -9.38 2.61 1.92
C ILE A 23 -10.27 2.75 0.67
N MET A 24 -9.97 3.72 -0.21
CA MET A 24 -10.70 3.88 -1.48
C MET A 24 -10.66 2.60 -2.32
N VAL A 25 -9.47 1.98 -2.42
CA VAL A 25 -9.31 0.71 -3.13
C VAL A 25 -10.10 -0.42 -2.46
N GLN A 26 -10.05 -0.50 -1.13
CA GLN A 26 -10.71 -1.54 -0.34
C GLN A 26 -12.23 -1.55 -0.52
N TYR A 27 -12.86 -0.38 -0.48
CA TYR A 27 -14.33 -0.28 -0.42
C TYR A 27 -14.99 0.02 -1.77
N ILE A 28 -14.27 0.63 -2.71
CA ILE A 28 -14.84 1.03 -4.00
C ILE A 28 -14.27 0.15 -5.10
N VAL A 29 -12.94 0.12 -5.24
CA VAL A 29 -12.34 -0.48 -6.44
C VAL A 29 -12.41 -2.00 -6.41
N TYR A 30 -11.92 -2.66 -5.37
CA TYR A 30 -11.94 -4.12 -5.32
C TYR A 30 -13.36 -4.70 -5.34
N PRO A 31 -14.35 -4.16 -4.61
CA PRO A 31 -15.72 -4.66 -4.69
C PRO A 31 -16.34 -4.49 -6.08
N SER A 32 -15.90 -3.52 -6.88
CA SER A 32 -16.40 -3.31 -8.26
C SER A 32 -15.99 -4.43 -9.22
N PHE A 33 -14.93 -5.19 -8.93
CA PHE A 33 -14.38 -6.19 -9.85
C PHE A 33 -15.42 -7.27 -10.22
N LYS A 34 -16.32 -7.62 -9.29
CA LYS A 34 -17.38 -8.62 -9.52
C LYS A 34 -18.45 -8.18 -10.53
N ASN A 35 -18.49 -6.90 -10.90
CA ASN A 35 -19.53 -6.34 -11.77
C ASN A 35 -19.16 -6.41 -13.26
N TYR A 36 -17.95 -6.86 -13.59
CA TYR A 36 -17.46 -6.94 -14.96
C TYR A 36 -17.51 -8.38 -15.47
N ASN A 37 -17.87 -8.56 -16.75
CA ASN A 37 -17.60 -9.83 -17.43
C ASN A 37 -16.09 -10.02 -17.66
N GLU A 38 -15.65 -11.25 -17.90
CA GLU A 38 -14.21 -11.59 -17.94
C GLU A 38 -13.39 -10.71 -18.89
N LYS A 39 -13.89 -10.48 -20.12
CA LYS A 39 -13.19 -9.67 -21.14
C LYS A 39 -13.03 -8.21 -20.70
N LYS A 40 -14.11 -7.59 -20.16
CA LYS A 40 -14.05 -6.21 -19.66
C LYS A 40 -13.20 -6.11 -18.40
N PHE A 41 -13.27 -7.11 -17.52
CA PHE A 41 -12.48 -7.18 -16.30
C PHE A 41 -10.98 -7.15 -16.60
N LYS A 42 -10.50 -8.01 -17.51
CA LYS A 42 -9.06 -8.07 -17.85
C LYS A 42 -8.53 -6.73 -18.39
N ASN A 43 -9.29 -6.08 -19.27
CA ASN A 43 -8.91 -4.77 -19.81
C ASN A 43 -8.90 -3.69 -18.72
N PHE A 44 -9.92 -3.67 -17.87
CA PHE A 44 -10.01 -2.72 -16.76
C PHE A 44 -8.89 -2.95 -15.71
N HIS A 45 -8.73 -4.18 -15.23
CA HIS A 45 -7.81 -4.54 -14.16
C HIS A 45 -6.33 -4.33 -14.56
N SER A 46 -5.96 -4.68 -15.79
CA SER A 46 -4.59 -4.43 -16.29
C SER A 46 -4.26 -2.94 -16.40
N GLY A 47 -5.23 -2.12 -16.85
CA GLY A 47 -5.09 -0.67 -16.86
C GLY A 47 -5.06 -0.06 -15.44
N TYR A 48 -5.94 -0.54 -14.57
CA TYR A 48 -6.02 -0.13 -13.16
C TYR A 48 -4.72 -0.41 -12.41
N THR A 49 -4.18 -1.64 -12.48
CA THR A 49 -2.97 -2.03 -11.75
C THR A 49 -1.76 -1.18 -12.15
N LYS A 50 -1.58 -0.91 -13.46
CA LYS A 50 -0.52 -0.01 -13.95
C LYS A 50 -0.69 1.43 -13.42
N LYS A 51 -1.91 1.98 -13.50
CA LYS A 51 -2.19 3.34 -13.02
C LYS A 51 -2.01 3.46 -11.51
N MET A 52 -2.45 2.45 -10.76
CA MET A 52 -2.23 2.40 -9.32
C MET A 52 -0.75 2.38 -8.98
N PHE A 53 0.06 1.56 -9.66
CA PHE A 53 1.51 1.55 -9.44
C PHE A 53 2.13 2.94 -9.63
N LEU A 54 1.73 3.67 -10.67
CA LEU A 54 2.20 5.03 -10.92
C LEU A 54 1.76 6.03 -9.84
N ILE A 55 0.60 5.82 -9.22
CA ILE A 55 0.06 6.69 -8.17
C ILE A 55 0.71 6.39 -6.81
N VAL A 56 0.77 5.12 -6.41
CA VAL A 56 1.20 4.73 -5.04
C VAL A 56 2.69 4.43 -4.96
N GLY A 57 3.30 3.92 -6.04
CA GLY A 57 4.70 3.50 -6.08
C GLY A 57 5.68 4.61 -5.69
N PRO A 58 5.59 5.82 -6.27
CA PRO A 58 6.45 6.94 -5.88
C PRO A 58 6.29 7.33 -4.40
N ILE A 59 5.06 7.35 -3.88
CA ILE A 59 4.81 7.72 -2.48
C ILE A 59 5.35 6.65 -1.52
N MET A 60 5.20 5.37 -1.86
CA MET A 60 5.81 4.28 -1.08
C MET A 60 7.35 4.38 -1.07
N ALA A 61 7.97 4.76 -2.18
CA ALA A 61 9.42 4.95 -2.26
C ALA A 61 9.88 6.16 -1.42
N ILE A 62 9.16 7.28 -1.49
CA ILE A 62 9.43 8.46 -0.64
C ILE A 62 9.37 8.07 0.83
N GLU A 63 8.33 7.36 1.26
CA GLU A 63 8.20 6.97 2.66
C GLU A 63 9.36 6.08 3.13
N LEU A 64 9.78 5.12 2.30
CA LEU A 64 10.94 4.27 2.59
C LEU A 64 12.21 5.09 2.77
N LEU A 65 12.47 6.05 1.88
CA LEU A 65 13.66 6.92 1.97
C LEU A 65 13.62 7.77 3.24
N CYS A 66 12.46 8.31 3.61
CA CYS A 66 12.28 9.02 4.88
C CYS A 66 12.56 8.12 6.09
N CYS A 67 12.04 6.88 6.10
CA CYS A 67 12.31 5.92 7.17
C CYS A 67 13.80 5.60 7.29
N ILE A 68 14.51 5.39 6.18
CA ILE A 68 15.96 5.12 6.16
C ILE A 68 16.72 6.31 6.75
N TYR A 69 16.43 7.54 6.30
CA TYR A 69 17.08 8.76 6.77
C TYR A 69 16.87 8.98 8.27
N LEU A 70 15.63 8.88 8.74
CA LEU A 70 15.29 9.09 10.16
C LEU A 70 15.88 8.00 11.06
N SER A 71 15.98 6.75 10.56
CA SER A 71 16.64 5.64 11.26
C SER A 71 18.13 5.89 11.45
N TYR A 72 18.81 6.37 10.39
CA TYR A 72 20.23 6.68 10.43
C TYR A 72 20.56 7.77 11.47
N ASN A 73 19.66 8.74 11.67
CA ASN A 73 19.83 9.81 12.66
C ASN A 73 19.41 9.41 14.11
N GLY A 74 19.13 8.13 14.37
CA GLY A 74 18.97 7.61 15.73
C GLY A 74 17.63 7.91 16.42
N ILE A 75 16.57 8.21 15.66
CA ILE A 75 15.24 8.50 16.23
C ILE A 75 14.58 7.18 16.67
N SER A 76 14.65 6.82 17.95
CA SER A 76 14.23 5.49 18.47
C SER A 76 12.84 5.02 18.02
N LYS A 77 11.85 5.92 17.92
CA LYS A 77 10.48 5.60 17.46
C LYS A 77 10.43 5.08 16.00
N ILE A 78 11.39 5.46 15.16
CA ILE A 78 11.44 5.10 13.73
C ILE A 78 11.77 3.63 13.46
N LEU A 79 12.43 2.94 14.40
CA LEU A 79 12.81 1.54 14.21
C LEU A 79 11.60 0.62 14.15
N LEU A 80 10.61 0.86 15.02
CA LEU A 80 9.35 0.12 15.00
C LEU A 80 8.54 0.45 13.74
N SER A 81 8.47 1.73 13.36
CA SER A 81 7.85 2.18 12.10
C SER A 81 8.41 1.48 10.87
N SER A 82 9.73 1.42 10.80
CA SER A 82 10.45 0.87 9.66
C SER A 82 10.23 -0.64 9.60
N SER A 83 10.19 -1.33 10.74
CA SER A 83 9.81 -2.74 10.81
C SER A 83 8.40 -3.00 10.28
N ILE A 84 7.42 -2.15 10.64
CA ILE A 84 6.05 -2.26 10.13
C ILE A 84 6.01 -1.98 8.63
N LEU A 85 6.76 -0.98 8.15
CA LEU A 85 6.87 -0.68 6.73
C LEU A 85 7.42 -1.87 5.93
N LEU A 86 8.43 -2.57 6.45
CA LEU A 86 8.96 -3.78 5.81
C LEU A 86 7.90 -4.90 5.74
N ILE A 87 7.08 -5.07 6.77
CA ILE A 87 5.95 -6.03 6.75
C ILE A 87 4.93 -5.63 5.68
N ILE A 88 4.58 -4.34 5.59
CA ILE A 88 3.68 -3.81 4.56
C ILE A 88 4.22 -4.10 3.15
N TRP A 89 5.52 -3.87 2.93
CA TRP A 89 6.18 -4.15 1.66
C TRP A 89 6.18 -5.65 1.36
N PHE A 90 6.46 -6.48 2.37
CA PHE A 90 6.43 -7.93 2.23
C PHE A 90 5.05 -8.42 1.77
N ILE A 91 3.97 -8.00 2.45
CA ILE A 91 2.59 -8.32 2.07
C ILE A 91 2.30 -7.83 0.64
N THR A 92 2.75 -6.62 0.29
CA THR A 92 2.51 -6.01 -1.01
C THR A 92 3.17 -6.81 -2.14
N PHE A 93 4.49 -6.98 -2.10
CA PHE A 93 5.25 -7.56 -3.21
C PHE A 93 5.15 -9.08 -3.29
N PHE A 94 5.05 -9.77 -2.16
CA PHE A 94 5.07 -11.23 -2.14
C PHE A 94 3.69 -11.88 -2.04
N MET A 95 2.64 -11.12 -1.68
CA MET A 95 1.29 -11.67 -1.58
C MET A 95 0.31 -10.96 -2.52
N ILE A 96 0.20 -9.63 -2.46
CA ILE A 96 -0.78 -8.86 -3.23
C ILE A 96 -0.43 -8.80 -4.73
N VAL A 97 0.83 -8.49 -5.08
CA VAL A 97 1.27 -8.43 -6.49
C VAL A 97 1.08 -9.77 -7.22
N PRO A 98 1.46 -10.94 -6.66
CA PRO A 98 1.16 -12.23 -7.28
C PRO A 98 -0.33 -12.47 -7.50
N ILE A 99 -1.19 -12.03 -6.58
CA ILE A 99 -2.65 -12.15 -6.74
C ILE A 99 -3.14 -11.29 -7.91
N HIS A 100 -2.67 -10.04 -8.06
CA HIS A 100 -2.98 -9.23 -9.23
C HIS A 100 -2.51 -9.87 -10.54
N ASN A 101 -1.35 -10.51 -10.55
CA ASN A 101 -0.85 -11.24 -11.73
C ASN A 101 -1.76 -12.40 -12.10
N LYS A 102 -2.26 -13.18 -11.13
CA LYS A 102 -3.26 -14.23 -11.35
C LYS A 102 -4.56 -13.67 -11.89
N LEU A 103 -5.09 -12.62 -11.26
CA LEU A 103 -6.34 -11.96 -11.69
C LEU A 103 -6.24 -11.34 -13.09
N ASN A 104 -5.05 -10.88 -13.50
CA ASN A 104 -4.82 -10.42 -14.88
C ASN A 104 -4.95 -11.53 -15.94
N ILE A 105 -4.73 -12.79 -15.57
CA ILE A 105 -4.90 -13.93 -16.47
C ILE A 105 -6.39 -14.30 -16.52
N LYS A 106 -7.00 -14.52 -15.35
CA LYS A 106 -8.39 -14.93 -15.19
C LYS A 106 -8.97 -14.40 -13.87
N PHE A 107 -10.21 -13.94 -13.89
CA PHE A 107 -10.91 -13.59 -12.65
C PHE A 107 -11.27 -14.87 -11.88
N GLU A 108 -10.78 -14.98 -10.65
CA GLU A 108 -11.12 -16.06 -9.74
C GLU A 108 -11.62 -15.50 -8.40
N LEU A 109 -12.80 -15.94 -7.98
CA LEU A 109 -13.45 -15.44 -6.76
C LEU A 109 -12.60 -15.67 -5.51
N PHE A 110 -11.88 -16.79 -5.45
CA PHE A 110 -10.98 -17.10 -4.33
C PHE A 110 -9.86 -16.06 -4.21
N GLU A 111 -9.15 -15.78 -5.30
CA GLU A 111 -8.07 -14.80 -5.33
C GLU A 111 -8.59 -13.37 -5.11
N HIS A 112 -9.79 -13.05 -5.60
CA HIS A 112 -10.45 -11.78 -5.34
C HIS A 112 -10.77 -11.56 -3.85
N LYS A 113 -11.31 -12.58 -3.16
CA LYS A 113 -11.55 -12.51 -1.70
C LYS A 113 -10.23 -12.36 -0.92
N ARG A 114 -9.20 -13.12 -1.31
CA ARG A 114 -7.87 -13.04 -0.70
C ARG A 114 -7.23 -11.66 -0.88
N LEU A 115 -7.40 -11.05 -2.05
CA LEU A 115 -6.94 -9.69 -2.34
C LEU A 115 -7.56 -8.67 -1.37
N ILE A 116 -8.88 -8.74 -1.17
CA ILE A 116 -9.62 -7.86 -0.24
C ILE A 116 -9.12 -8.04 1.20
N GLN A 117 -8.89 -9.28 1.64
CA GLN A 117 -8.40 -9.58 2.99
C GLN A 117 -6.98 -9.05 3.22
N LEU A 118 -6.06 -9.31 2.28
CA LEU A 118 -4.68 -8.87 2.41
C LEU A 118 -4.54 -7.34 2.32
N ASN A 119 -5.34 -6.69 1.48
CA ASN A 119 -5.35 -5.23 1.44
C ASN A 119 -5.93 -4.62 2.72
N ALA A 120 -6.96 -5.23 3.34
CA ALA A 120 -7.44 -4.80 4.65
C ALA A 120 -6.36 -4.94 5.72
N LEU A 121 -5.68 -6.10 5.80
CA LEU A 121 -4.58 -6.32 6.73
C LEU A 121 -3.46 -5.29 6.53
N ARG A 122 -3.06 -5.05 5.28
CA ARG A 122 -2.06 -4.04 4.94
C ARG A 122 -2.50 -2.63 5.35
N THR A 123 -3.77 -2.28 5.12
CA THR A 123 -4.33 -0.98 5.50
C THR A 123 -4.33 -0.80 7.03
N LEU A 124 -4.67 -1.85 7.79
CA LEU A 124 -4.57 -1.82 9.25
C LEU A 124 -3.12 -1.64 9.72
N ALA A 125 -2.15 -2.29 9.06
CA ALA A 125 -0.73 -2.10 9.37
C ALA A 125 -0.28 -0.65 9.10
N TRP A 126 -0.75 -0.02 8.02
CA TRP A 126 -0.52 1.40 7.75
C TRP A 126 -1.10 2.30 8.83
N ILE A 127 -2.35 2.05 9.25
CA ILE A 127 -2.99 2.81 10.34
C ILE A 127 -2.21 2.64 11.65
N PHE A 128 -1.81 1.41 11.99
CA PHE A 128 -1.02 1.15 13.18
C PHE A 128 0.34 1.86 13.13
N LYS A 129 1.00 1.86 11.96
CA LYS A 129 2.22 2.64 11.73
C LYS A 129 1.96 4.13 11.99
N PHE A 130 0.89 4.70 11.45
CA PHE A 130 0.54 6.11 11.67
C PHE A 130 0.39 6.44 13.16
N LEU A 131 -0.34 5.62 13.91
CA LEU A 131 -0.60 5.82 15.34
C LEU A 131 0.66 5.80 16.22
N ILE A 132 1.75 5.17 15.78
CA ILE A 132 3.04 5.20 16.50
C ILE A 132 3.75 6.55 16.33
N PHE A 133 3.41 7.30 15.27
CA PHE A 133 4.02 8.58 14.88
C PHE A 133 3.18 9.80 15.23
N ILE A 134 1.96 9.60 15.73
CA ILE A 134 1.21 10.63 16.45
C ILE A 134 1.85 10.80 17.84
#